data_AF-A0A0C2XCK2-F1
#
_entry.id   AF-A0A0C2XCK2-F1
#
_cell.length_a   1.000
_cell.length_b   1.000
_cell.length_c   1.000
_cell.angle_alpha   90.00
_cell.angle_beta   90.00
_cell.angle_gamma   90.00
#
_symmetry.space_group_name_H-M   'P 1'
#
loop_
_entity.id
_entity.type
_entity.pdbx_description
1 polymer ?
#
loop_
_entity_poly.entity_id
_entity_poly.type
_entity_poly.pdbx_seq_one_letter_code
_entity_poly.pdbx_strand_id
1 'polypeptide(L)'
;MSVNYRLAPEHPYPTAVEDAIESLQWVVRYARDKLNADMTRIAVGGSSSGGNLAAVLALEAPRISPPLPHPLIFQLLIVPVTDNTSTPDSHSPHASWETNKHTPWLGPGRMLWFRNNYLPDEKKRSEWLASPLLAPDEVVKGAPKCWVGVTELDILKDEGERYAEKLEAAGVTTKVVCYEKAPHPIMAMDVLNVGKRLVKDAGEALREAFWG
;
A
#
# COMPACT_ATOMS: atom_id res chain seq x y z
N MET A 1 4.09 -14.80 3.08
CA MET A 1 4.05 -15.26 1.68
C MET A 1 4.37 -14.07 0.79
N SER A 2 5.29 -14.20 -0.17
CA SER A 2 5.55 -13.16 -1.18
C SER A 2 4.90 -13.60 -2.49
N VAL A 3 4.17 -12.69 -3.15
CA VAL A 3 3.38 -12.97 -4.35
C VAL A 3 4.13 -12.45 -5.57
N ASN A 4 4.38 -13.31 -6.55
CA ASN A 4 4.98 -12.95 -7.82
C ASN A 4 3.89 -12.57 -8.84
N TYR A 5 3.18 -11.46 -8.57
CA TYR A 5 2.10 -10.98 -9.42
C TYR A 5 2.62 -10.52 -10.79
N ARG A 6 1.75 -10.59 -11.79
CA ARG A 6 2.06 -10.17 -13.16
C ARG A 6 2.31 -8.66 -13.24
N LEU A 7 3.32 -8.28 -14.02
CA LEU A 7 3.80 -6.91 -14.10
C LEU A 7 3.33 -6.21 -15.37
N ALA A 8 3.15 -4.91 -15.27
CA ALA A 8 3.01 -4.02 -16.42
C ALA A 8 4.39 -3.74 -17.05
N PRO A 9 4.47 -3.45 -18.36
CA PRO A 9 3.36 -3.21 -19.29
C PRO A 9 2.71 -4.45 -19.91
N GLU A 10 3.28 -5.65 -19.76
CA GLU A 10 2.76 -6.89 -20.35
C GLU A 10 1.35 -7.20 -19.83
N HIS A 11 1.11 -6.87 -18.56
CA HIS A 11 -0.15 -7.06 -17.86
C HIS A 11 -0.58 -5.77 -17.13
N PRO A 12 -1.22 -4.81 -17.84
CA PRO A 12 -1.67 -3.57 -17.22
C PRO A 12 -2.82 -3.81 -16.23
N TYR A 13 -3.20 -2.76 -15.50
CA TYR A 13 -4.33 -2.75 -14.58
C TYR A 13 -5.62 -3.29 -15.25
N PRO A 14 -6.40 -4.16 -14.58
CA PRO A 14 -6.32 -4.51 -13.15
C PRO A 14 -5.53 -5.79 -12.83
N THR A 15 -4.70 -6.31 -13.74
CA THR A 15 -4.14 -7.67 -13.59
C THR A 15 -3.40 -7.93 -12.27
N ALA A 16 -2.59 -6.99 -11.80
CA ALA A 16 -1.88 -7.14 -10.52
C ALA A 16 -2.83 -7.14 -9.30
N VAL A 17 -3.95 -6.41 -9.38
CA VAL A 17 -5.00 -6.42 -8.34
C VAL A 17 -5.71 -7.77 -8.33
N GLU A 18 -6.03 -8.31 -9.50
CA GLU A 18 -6.63 -9.65 -9.63
C GLU A 18 -5.72 -10.71 -9.03
N ASP A 19 -4.41 -10.68 -9.35
CA ASP A 19 -3.42 -11.62 -8.80
C ASP A 19 -3.31 -11.51 -7.26
N ALA A 20 -3.35 -10.29 -6.73
CA ALA A 20 -3.33 -10.05 -5.30
C ALA A 20 -4.57 -10.67 -4.62
N ILE A 21 -5.77 -10.43 -5.17
CA ILE A 21 -7.04 -10.98 -4.67
C ILE A 21 -7.03 -12.51 -4.76
N GLU A 22 -6.63 -13.06 -5.91
CA GLU A 22 -6.54 -14.52 -6.10
C GLU A 22 -5.56 -15.16 -5.11
N SER A 23 -4.44 -14.49 -4.83
CA SER A 23 -3.47 -14.95 -3.83
C SER A 23 -4.07 -15.00 -2.41
N LEU A 24 -4.88 -14.01 -2.04
CA LEU A 24 -5.59 -14.03 -0.76
C LEU A 24 -6.64 -15.15 -0.72
N GLN A 25 -7.36 -15.39 -1.81
CA GLN A 25 -8.29 -16.52 -1.91
C GLN A 25 -7.57 -17.87 -1.86
N TRP A 26 -6.36 -17.97 -2.43
CA TRP A 26 -5.51 -19.17 -2.29
C TRP A 26 -5.14 -19.39 -0.82
N VAL A 27 -4.79 -18.32 -0.10
CA VAL A 27 -4.52 -18.39 1.35
C VAL A 27 -5.73 -18.94 2.09
N VAL A 28 -6.94 -18.42 1.82
CA VAL A 28 -8.19 -18.91 2.42
C VAL A 28 -8.39 -20.41 2.17
N ARG A 29 -8.13 -20.89 0.95
CA ARG A 29 -8.38 -22.27 0.56
C ARG A 29 -7.34 -23.26 1.06
N TYR A 30 -6.06 -22.84 1.15
CA TYR A 30 -4.96 -23.81 1.22
C TYR A 30 -3.91 -23.52 2.29
N ALA A 31 -3.79 -22.29 2.81
CA ALA A 31 -2.66 -21.94 3.67
C ALA A 31 -2.62 -22.73 4.98
N ARG A 32 -3.78 -23.08 5.55
CA ARG A 32 -3.85 -23.95 6.74
C ARG A 32 -3.13 -25.28 6.48
N ASP A 33 -3.50 -25.99 5.43
CA ASP A 33 -3.00 -27.35 5.18
C ASP A 33 -1.62 -27.37 4.52
N LYS A 34 -1.32 -26.38 3.67
CA LYS A 34 -0.06 -26.32 2.90
C LYS A 34 1.07 -25.62 3.64
N LEU A 35 0.76 -24.65 4.49
CA LEU A 35 1.75 -23.81 5.17
C LEU A 35 1.66 -23.90 6.70
N ASN A 36 0.74 -24.71 7.24
CA ASN A 36 0.43 -24.73 8.67
C ASN A 36 0.10 -23.33 9.21
N ALA A 37 -0.57 -22.50 8.40
CA ALA A 37 -0.86 -21.12 8.74
C ALA A 37 -2.02 -21.02 9.73
N ASP A 38 -1.88 -20.13 10.71
CA ASP A 38 -2.98 -19.76 11.60
C ASP A 38 -3.92 -18.79 10.89
N MET A 39 -5.08 -19.31 10.49
CA MET A 39 -6.07 -18.56 9.73
C MET A 39 -6.82 -17.50 10.56
N THR A 40 -6.58 -17.42 11.87
CA THR A 40 -7.09 -16.33 12.72
C THR A 40 -6.23 -15.07 12.66
N ARG A 41 -5.01 -15.16 12.10
CA ARG A 41 -4.01 -14.08 12.10
C ARG A 41 -3.40 -13.91 10.72
N ILE A 42 -4.13 -13.21 9.86
CA ILE A 42 -3.71 -12.91 8.49
C ILE A 42 -3.57 -11.40 8.34
N ALA A 43 -2.41 -10.97 7.88
CA ALA A 43 -2.11 -9.58 7.56
C ALA A 43 -1.68 -9.45 6.11
N VAL A 44 -1.86 -8.26 5.55
CA VAL A 44 -1.35 -7.89 4.22
C VAL A 44 -0.32 -6.78 4.37
N GLY A 45 0.59 -6.66 3.40
CA GLY A 45 1.56 -5.58 3.43
C GLY A 45 2.38 -5.50 2.17
N GLY A 46 2.97 -4.33 1.96
CA GLY A 46 3.79 -4.07 0.78
C GLY A 46 4.40 -2.68 0.80
N SER A 47 5.32 -2.45 -0.14
CA SER A 47 6.00 -1.18 -0.31
C SER A 47 5.69 -0.58 -1.68
N SER A 48 5.55 0.74 -1.77
CA SER A 48 5.32 1.46 -3.03
C SER A 48 4.05 0.96 -3.75
N SER A 49 4.16 0.46 -4.99
CA SER A 49 3.07 -0.21 -5.68
C SER A 49 2.58 -1.48 -4.99
N GLY A 50 3.43 -2.20 -4.26
CA GLY A 50 3.00 -3.28 -3.37
C GLY A 50 2.19 -2.77 -2.18
N GLY A 51 2.46 -1.55 -1.72
CA GLY A 51 1.67 -0.85 -0.71
C GLY A 51 0.28 -0.49 -1.24
N ASN A 52 0.18 -0.08 -2.51
CA ASN A 52 -1.10 0.08 -3.21
C ASN A 52 -1.92 -1.20 -3.21
N LEU A 53 -1.32 -2.32 -3.66
CA LEU A 53 -1.98 -3.62 -3.70
C LEU A 53 -2.39 -4.10 -2.31
N ALA A 54 -1.56 -3.87 -1.29
CA ALA A 54 -1.89 -4.22 0.10
C ALA A 54 -3.07 -3.41 0.64
N ALA A 55 -3.12 -2.10 0.37
CA ALA A 55 -4.26 -1.24 0.74
C ALA A 55 -5.54 -1.68 0.01
N VAL A 56 -5.46 -1.96 -1.29
CA VAL A 56 -6.59 -2.48 -2.07
C VAL A 56 -7.08 -3.83 -1.52
N LEU A 57 -6.17 -4.76 -1.23
CA LEU A 57 -6.50 -6.04 -0.59
C LEU A 57 -7.14 -5.87 0.78
N ALA A 58 -6.63 -4.94 1.60
CA ALA A 58 -7.19 -4.65 2.91
C ALA A 58 -8.65 -4.17 2.80
N LEU A 59 -8.94 -3.36 1.79
CA LEU A 59 -10.30 -2.89 1.50
C LEU A 59 -11.19 -3.99 0.90
N GLU A 60 -10.65 -4.85 0.03
CA GLU A 60 -11.41 -5.92 -0.66
C GLU A 60 -11.62 -7.18 0.19
N ALA A 61 -10.78 -7.43 1.19
CA ALA A 61 -10.82 -8.64 2.02
C ALA A 61 -12.22 -8.97 2.61
N PRO A 62 -13.05 -8.02 3.04
CA PRO A 62 -14.41 -8.30 3.49
C PRO A 62 -15.38 -8.79 2.39
N ARG A 63 -15.02 -8.61 1.11
CA ARG A 63 -15.86 -8.87 -0.07
C ARG A 63 -15.37 -10.03 -0.94
N ILE A 64 -14.23 -10.64 -0.63
CA ILE A 64 -13.71 -11.76 -1.42
C ILE A 64 -14.57 -13.02 -1.28
N SER A 65 -14.51 -13.88 -2.30
CA SER A 65 -15.12 -15.20 -2.28
C SER A 65 -14.08 -16.28 -2.63
N PRO A 66 -13.90 -17.33 -1.81
CA PRO A 66 -14.56 -17.58 -0.52
C PRO A 66 -14.15 -16.54 0.54
N PRO A 67 -15.02 -16.25 1.53
CA PRO A 67 -14.71 -15.28 2.57
C PRO A 67 -13.58 -15.78 3.46
N LEU A 68 -12.79 -14.85 4.01
CA LEU A 68 -11.86 -15.18 5.08
C LEU A 68 -12.63 -15.72 6.31
N PRO A 69 -12.08 -16.70 7.04
CA PRO A 69 -12.71 -17.18 8.27
C PRO A 69 -12.71 -16.13 9.38
N HIS A 70 -11.76 -15.20 9.36
CA HIS A 70 -11.65 -14.05 10.25
C HIS A 70 -11.19 -12.82 9.47
N PRO A 71 -11.59 -11.60 9.85
CA PRO A 71 -11.08 -10.37 9.23
C PRO A 71 -9.55 -10.34 9.25
N LEU A 72 -8.94 -9.63 8.29
CA LEU A 72 -7.51 -9.33 8.36
C LEU A 72 -7.21 -8.61 9.66
N ILE A 73 -6.09 -8.95 10.29
CA ILE A 73 -5.71 -8.36 11.58
C ILE A 73 -4.93 -7.05 11.40
N PHE A 74 -4.30 -6.88 10.22
CA PHE A 74 -3.37 -5.78 9.99
C PHE A 74 -3.10 -5.50 8.51
N GLN A 75 -2.78 -4.25 8.18
CA GLN A 75 -2.17 -3.84 6.92
C GLN A 75 -0.89 -3.02 7.20
N LEU A 76 0.23 -3.43 6.58
CA LEU A 76 1.52 -2.76 6.69
C LEU A 76 1.87 -2.07 5.37
N LEU A 77 1.86 -0.74 5.35
CA LEU A 77 2.05 0.06 4.14
C LEU A 77 3.35 0.87 4.24
N ILE A 78 4.28 0.68 3.30
CA ILE A 78 5.56 1.37 3.28
C ILE A 78 5.65 2.23 2.02
N VAL A 79 5.72 3.55 2.16
CA VAL A 79 5.69 4.55 1.08
C VAL A 79 4.63 4.22 0.00
N PRO A 80 3.37 3.93 0.38
CA PRO A 80 2.39 3.37 -0.54
C PRO A 80 2.01 4.37 -1.64
N VAL A 81 1.75 3.86 -2.85
CA VAL A 81 0.97 4.62 -3.84
C VAL A 81 -0.50 4.52 -3.46
N THR A 82 -1.18 5.64 -3.23
CA THR A 82 -2.62 5.65 -2.83
C THR A 82 -3.50 6.50 -3.74
N ASP A 83 -2.89 7.35 -4.58
CA ASP A 83 -3.60 8.23 -5.52
C ASP A 83 -2.86 8.32 -6.87
N ASN A 84 -3.35 7.59 -7.86
CA ASN A 84 -2.80 7.62 -9.22
C ASN A 84 -3.25 8.84 -10.03
N THR A 85 -4.04 9.76 -9.47
CA THR A 85 -4.53 10.96 -10.19
C THR A 85 -3.55 12.13 -10.14
N SER A 86 -2.56 12.09 -9.23
CA SER A 86 -1.63 13.19 -9.01
C SER A 86 -0.72 13.52 -10.20
N THR A 87 -0.34 14.79 -10.30
CA THR A 87 0.47 15.35 -11.38
C THR A 87 1.57 16.23 -10.80
N PRO A 88 2.66 16.53 -11.54
CA PRO A 88 3.71 17.44 -11.07
C PRO A 88 3.38 18.93 -11.22
N ASP A 89 2.16 19.27 -11.63
CA ASP A 89 1.74 20.65 -11.86
C ASP A 89 0.96 21.21 -10.66
N SER A 90 0.57 22.48 -10.75
CA SER A 90 -0.19 23.17 -9.70
C SER A 90 -1.58 22.58 -9.42
N HIS A 91 -2.05 21.63 -10.22
CA HIS A 91 -3.32 20.94 -10.01
C HIS A 91 -3.17 19.64 -9.22
N SER A 92 -1.95 19.27 -8.81
CA SER A 92 -1.74 18.11 -7.95
C SER A 92 -2.58 18.21 -6.67
N PRO A 93 -3.28 17.13 -6.26
CA PRO A 93 -3.95 17.08 -4.97
C PRO A 93 -2.96 17.05 -3.79
N HIS A 94 -1.67 16.80 -4.05
CA HIS A 94 -0.62 16.56 -3.05
C HIS A 94 0.57 17.49 -3.29
N ALA A 95 0.91 18.30 -2.29
CA ALA A 95 1.97 19.31 -2.37
C ALA A 95 3.37 18.68 -2.50
N SER A 96 3.55 17.49 -1.93
CA SER A 96 4.76 16.66 -2.02
C SER A 96 5.20 16.38 -3.46
N TRP A 97 4.27 16.30 -4.42
CA TRP A 97 4.64 16.16 -5.84
C TRP A 97 5.45 17.34 -6.38
N GLU A 98 5.23 18.55 -5.87
CA GLU A 98 5.99 19.75 -6.23
C GLU A 98 7.21 19.94 -5.31
N THR A 99 7.03 19.84 -3.99
CA THR A 99 8.12 20.09 -3.01
C THR A 99 9.23 19.05 -3.10
N ASN A 100 8.89 17.80 -3.44
CA ASN A 100 9.83 16.69 -3.57
C ASN A 100 10.13 16.31 -5.03
N LYS A 101 9.77 17.13 -6.04
CA LYS A 101 9.92 16.75 -7.46
C LYS A 101 11.35 16.42 -7.91
N HIS A 102 12.34 16.92 -7.17
CA HIS A 102 13.76 16.73 -7.45
C HIS A 102 14.43 15.71 -6.52
N THR A 103 13.66 14.97 -5.71
CA THR A 103 14.27 13.98 -4.82
C THR A 103 14.88 12.83 -5.62
N PRO A 104 16.04 12.30 -5.17
CA PRO A 104 16.68 11.19 -5.87
C PRO A 104 15.77 9.96 -5.94
N TRP A 105 15.93 9.19 -7.02
CA TRP A 105 15.24 7.93 -7.31
C TRP A 105 13.75 8.05 -7.70
N LEU A 106 12.90 8.79 -6.98
CA LEU A 106 11.47 8.94 -7.33
C LEU A 106 11.06 10.39 -7.63
N GLY A 107 11.39 10.87 -8.83
CA GLY A 107 10.82 12.11 -9.36
C GLY A 107 9.53 11.88 -10.16
N PRO A 108 8.75 12.93 -10.47
CA PRO A 108 7.50 12.81 -11.20
C PRO A 108 7.62 12.11 -12.55
N GLY A 109 8.66 12.38 -13.32
CA GLY A 109 8.87 11.72 -14.62
C GLY A 109 8.93 10.19 -14.49
N ARG A 110 9.53 9.67 -13.41
CA ARG A 110 9.60 8.23 -13.15
C ARG A 110 8.27 7.66 -12.69
N MET A 111 7.57 8.34 -11.78
CA MET A 111 6.23 7.92 -11.36
C MET A 111 5.23 7.94 -12.51
N LEU A 112 5.25 8.96 -13.36
CA LEU A 112 4.41 9.05 -14.55
C LEU A 112 4.73 7.92 -15.54
N TRP A 113 6.00 7.54 -15.70
CA TRP A 113 6.36 6.37 -16.51
C TRP A 113 5.79 5.07 -15.92
N PHE A 114 5.94 4.82 -14.62
CA PHE A 114 5.33 3.64 -13.97
C PHE A 114 3.80 3.63 -14.14
N ARG A 115 3.15 4.77 -13.86
CA ARG A 115 1.71 4.94 -14.01
C ARG A 115 1.25 4.68 -15.44
N ASN A 116 1.94 5.19 -16.46
CA ASN A 116 1.50 5.03 -17.84
C ASN A 116 1.66 3.59 -18.36
N ASN A 117 2.64 2.84 -17.85
CA ASN A 117 2.75 1.41 -18.14
C ASN A 117 1.62 0.62 -17.46
N TYR A 118 1.29 0.96 -16.21
CA TYR A 118 0.28 0.24 -15.42
C TYR A 118 -1.17 0.63 -15.74
N LEU A 119 -1.44 1.93 -15.88
CA LEU A 119 -2.75 2.56 -16.10
C LEU A 119 -2.71 3.41 -17.39
N PRO A 120 -2.64 2.77 -18.58
CA PRO A 120 -2.65 3.48 -19.85
C PRO A 120 -4.00 4.17 -20.15
N ASP A 121 -5.11 3.65 -19.59
CA ASP A 121 -6.41 4.31 -19.63
C ASP A 121 -6.55 5.28 -18.46
N GLU A 122 -6.50 6.58 -18.76
CA GLU A 122 -6.53 7.63 -17.73
C GLU A 122 -7.81 7.64 -16.90
N LYS A 123 -8.93 7.18 -17.46
CA LYS A 123 -10.22 7.14 -16.78
C LYS A 123 -10.22 6.18 -15.59
N LYS A 124 -9.33 5.18 -15.62
CA LYS A 124 -9.19 4.18 -14.55
C LYS A 124 -8.35 4.68 -13.39
N ARG A 125 -7.59 5.77 -13.53
CA ARG A 125 -6.70 6.28 -12.47
C ARG A 125 -7.47 6.71 -11.22
N SER A 126 -8.72 7.14 -11.36
CA SER A 126 -9.59 7.51 -10.24
C SER A 126 -10.43 6.36 -9.70
N GLU A 127 -10.38 5.16 -10.30
CA GLU A 127 -11.03 3.98 -9.73
C GLU A 127 -10.34 3.62 -8.41
N TRP A 128 -11.11 3.30 -7.38
CA TRP A 128 -10.55 3.09 -6.06
C TRP A 128 -9.68 1.83 -5.95
N LEU A 129 -9.86 0.85 -6.84
CA LEU A 129 -8.98 -0.32 -6.98
C LEU A 129 -7.60 0.05 -7.57
N ALA A 130 -7.47 1.22 -8.20
CA ALA A 130 -6.19 1.80 -8.58
C ALA A 130 -5.71 2.83 -7.55
N SER A 131 -6.63 3.60 -6.96
CA SER A 131 -6.36 4.70 -6.03
C SER A 131 -7.14 4.51 -4.74
N PRO A 132 -6.63 3.70 -3.78
CA PRO A 132 -7.36 3.36 -2.56
C PRO A 132 -7.70 4.58 -1.68
N LEU A 133 -7.01 5.72 -1.84
CA LEU A 133 -7.39 6.99 -1.21
C LEU A 133 -8.79 7.47 -1.63
N LEU A 134 -9.22 7.11 -2.84
CA LEU A 134 -10.50 7.49 -3.42
C LEU A 134 -11.62 6.46 -3.14
N ALA A 135 -11.36 5.44 -2.32
CA ALA A 135 -12.36 4.47 -1.93
C ALA A 135 -13.55 5.14 -1.20
N PRO A 136 -14.80 4.68 -1.42
CA PRO A 136 -15.95 5.16 -0.66
C PRO A 136 -15.78 4.91 0.84
N ASP A 137 -16.33 5.79 1.69
CA ASP A 137 -16.14 5.70 3.14
C ASP A 137 -16.70 4.40 3.74
N GLU A 138 -17.78 3.86 3.18
CA GLU A 138 -18.35 2.56 3.56
C GLU A 138 -17.40 1.39 3.28
N VAL A 139 -16.53 1.52 2.27
CA VAL A 139 -15.49 0.53 1.97
C VAL A 139 -14.36 0.63 2.99
N VAL A 140 -13.98 1.84 3.38
CA VAL A 140 -12.87 2.10 4.32
C VAL A 140 -13.18 1.68 5.74
N LYS A 141 -14.43 1.81 6.21
CA LYS A 141 -14.85 1.40 7.56
C LYS A 141 -14.56 -0.06 7.91
N GLY A 142 -14.46 -0.93 6.91
CA GLY A 142 -14.15 -2.35 7.08
C GLY A 142 -12.67 -2.69 7.09
N ALA A 143 -11.78 -1.70 6.98
CA ALA A 143 -10.34 -1.94 6.85
C ALA A 143 -9.71 -2.42 8.18
N PRO A 144 -8.67 -3.28 8.11
CA PRO A 144 -7.92 -3.71 9.28
C PRO A 144 -7.06 -2.57 9.85
N LYS A 145 -6.61 -2.75 11.10
CA LYS A 145 -5.61 -1.87 11.74
C LYS A 145 -4.44 -1.64 10.80
N CYS A 146 -3.91 -0.42 10.79
CA CYS A 146 -2.96 0.01 9.78
C CYS A 146 -1.68 0.58 10.41
N TRP A 147 -0.55 0.31 9.77
CA TRP A 147 0.67 1.07 9.97
C TRP A 147 1.17 1.58 8.62
N VAL A 148 1.49 2.87 8.56
CA VAL A 148 1.96 3.57 7.37
C VAL A 148 3.31 4.22 7.66
N GLY A 149 4.33 3.80 6.94
CA GLY A 149 5.65 4.45 6.95
C GLY A 149 5.81 5.31 5.72
N VAL A 150 5.86 6.63 5.87
CA VAL A 150 6.14 7.58 4.77
C VAL A 150 7.54 8.16 4.92
N THR A 151 8.10 8.73 3.86
CA THR A 151 9.44 9.33 3.91
C THR A 151 9.37 10.80 3.54
N GLU A 152 10.19 11.64 4.17
CA GLU A 152 10.11 13.09 3.98
C GLU A 152 10.45 13.53 2.55
N LEU A 153 11.42 12.85 1.91
CA LEU A 153 11.92 13.17 0.58
C LEU A 153 11.29 12.29 -0.50
N ASP A 154 9.96 12.25 -0.53
CA ASP A 154 9.17 11.41 -1.41
C ASP A 154 7.92 12.15 -1.90
N ILE A 155 7.64 12.04 -3.20
CA ILE A 155 6.45 12.64 -3.81
C ILE A 155 5.15 11.94 -3.38
N LEU A 156 5.24 10.72 -2.85
CA LEU A 156 4.09 9.97 -2.33
C LEU A 156 3.81 10.20 -0.84
N LYS A 157 4.56 11.10 -0.20
CA LYS A 157 4.43 11.36 1.23
C LYS A 157 3.00 11.74 1.60
N ASP A 158 2.46 12.80 0.97
CA ASP A 158 1.17 13.33 1.39
C ASP A 158 0.02 12.36 1.07
N GLU A 159 0.08 11.62 -0.04
CA GLU A 159 -0.98 10.65 -0.37
C GLU A 159 -0.99 9.47 0.62
N GLY A 160 0.17 9.05 1.12
CA GLY A 160 0.28 8.07 2.20
C GLY A 160 -0.28 8.59 3.51
N GLU A 161 0.05 9.84 3.90
CA GLU A 161 -0.48 10.50 5.10
C GLU A 161 -2.01 10.67 5.00
N ARG A 162 -2.53 11.13 3.86
CA ARG A 162 -3.97 11.32 3.63
C ARG A 162 -4.75 10.01 3.63
N TYR A 163 -4.14 8.91 3.18
CA TYR A 163 -4.80 7.60 3.29
C TYR A 163 -4.94 7.16 4.75
N ALA A 164 -3.91 7.43 5.57
CA ALA A 164 -4.00 7.20 7.00
C ALA A 164 -5.07 8.07 7.68
N GLU A 165 -5.11 9.38 7.37
CA GLU A 165 -6.16 10.28 7.86
C GLU A 165 -7.57 9.77 7.50
N LYS A 166 -7.74 9.26 6.27
CA LYS A 166 -9.01 8.66 5.83
C LYS A 166 -9.39 7.41 6.62
N LEU A 167 -8.42 6.54 6.92
CA LEU A 167 -8.62 5.36 7.77
C LEU A 167 -9.01 5.77 9.19
N GLU A 168 -8.31 6.74 9.78
CA GLU A 168 -8.61 7.26 11.12
C GLU A 168 -10.00 7.90 11.20
N ALA A 169 -10.38 8.69 10.19
CA ALA A 169 -11.71 9.29 10.08
C ALA A 169 -12.83 8.23 9.98
N ALA A 170 -12.51 7.04 9.45
CA ALA A 170 -13.42 5.89 9.40
C ALA A 170 -13.41 5.04 10.69
N GLY A 171 -12.61 5.41 11.70
CA GLY A 171 -12.51 4.71 12.98
C GLY A 171 -11.48 3.57 13.01
N VAL A 172 -10.63 3.45 11.99
CA VAL A 172 -9.59 2.42 11.90
C VAL A 172 -8.37 2.85 12.71
N THR A 173 -7.91 2.01 13.63
CA THR A 173 -6.66 2.25 14.37
C THR A 173 -5.49 2.27 13.39
N THR A 174 -4.88 3.45 13.23
CA THR A 174 -3.79 3.67 12.26
C THR A 174 -2.61 4.33 12.97
N LYS A 175 -1.40 3.93 12.59
CA LYS A 175 -0.15 4.55 13.05
C LYS A 175 0.64 5.04 11.86
N VAL A 176 0.98 6.33 11.84
CA VAL A 176 1.82 6.94 10.81
C VAL A 176 3.21 7.21 11.38
N VAL A 177 4.24 6.90 10.61
CA VAL A 177 5.63 7.26 10.92
C VAL A 177 6.24 7.94 9.70
N CYS A 178 6.66 9.20 9.86
CA CYS A 178 7.42 9.90 8.83
C CYS A 178 8.92 9.77 9.10
N TYR A 179 9.65 9.22 8.13
CA TYR A 179 11.10 9.08 8.17
C TYR A 179 11.76 10.32 7.56
N GLU A 180 12.21 11.21 8.43
CA GLU A 180 12.94 12.44 8.05
C GLU A 180 14.19 12.15 7.24
N LYS A 181 14.47 13.02 6.26
CA LYS A 181 15.65 13.01 5.37
C LYS A 181 15.85 11.71 4.61
N ALA A 182 14.82 10.88 4.52
CA ALA A 182 14.83 9.62 3.80
C ALA A 182 14.14 9.78 2.44
N PRO A 183 14.68 9.21 1.36
CA PRO A 183 14.01 9.13 0.07
C PRO A 183 13.11 7.88 -0.01
N HIS A 184 12.26 7.82 -1.03
CA HIS A 184 11.36 6.69 -1.29
C HIS A 184 11.97 5.28 -1.11
N PRO A 185 13.15 4.94 -1.69
CA PRO A 185 13.71 3.59 -1.60
C PRO A 185 14.40 3.26 -0.26
N ILE A 186 14.23 4.06 0.80
CA ILE A 186 15.01 3.93 2.03
C ILE A 186 14.93 2.54 2.69
N MET A 187 13.83 1.82 2.51
CA MET A 187 13.67 0.45 3.01
C MET A 187 14.78 -0.49 2.48
N ALA A 188 15.25 -0.28 1.25
CA ALA A 188 16.32 -1.07 0.64
C ALA A 188 17.73 -0.53 0.97
N MET A 189 17.83 0.57 1.72
CA MET A 189 19.09 1.22 2.10
C MET A 189 19.42 0.94 3.57
N ASP A 190 19.45 -0.35 3.94
CA ASP A 190 19.68 -0.82 5.31
C ASP A 190 21.10 -0.56 5.84
N VAL A 191 22.02 -0.05 5.01
CA VAL A 191 23.29 0.53 5.46
C VAL A 191 23.10 1.86 6.21
N LEU A 192 21.99 2.57 5.96
CA LEU A 192 21.65 3.82 6.61
C LEU A 192 20.84 3.58 7.89
N ASN A 193 21.13 4.33 8.95
CA ASN A 193 20.41 4.20 10.23
C ASN A 193 18.90 4.39 10.10
N VAL A 194 18.46 5.32 9.24
CA VAL A 194 17.04 5.57 9.00
C VAL A 194 16.36 4.40 8.26
N GLY A 195 17.07 3.73 7.34
CA GLY A 195 16.58 2.50 6.69
C GLY A 195 16.46 1.34 7.68
N LYS A 196 17.48 1.13 8.53
CA LYS A 196 17.42 0.16 9.64
C LYS A 196 16.25 0.43 10.57
N ARG A 197 16.02 1.71 10.92
CA ARG A 197 14.89 2.13 11.77
C ARG A 197 13.57 1.79 11.11
N LEU A 198 13.38 2.11 9.82
CA LEU A 198 12.15 1.77 9.09
C LEU A 198 11.86 0.28 9.13
N VAL A 199 12.85 -0.55 8.78
CA VAL A 199 12.69 -2.02 8.78
C VAL A 199 12.38 -2.54 10.19
N LYS A 200 13.04 -1.99 11.21
CA LYS A 200 12.80 -2.35 12.61
C LYS A 200 11.37 -2.00 13.04
N ASP A 201 10.93 -0.77 12.83
CA ASP A 201 9.60 -0.30 13.25
C ASP A 201 8.49 -1.09 12.54
N ALA A 202 8.65 -1.36 11.24
CA ALA A 202 7.72 -2.17 10.46
C ALA A 202 7.63 -3.62 10.99
N GLY A 203 8.78 -4.22 11.34
CA GLY A 203 8.84 -5.54 11.96
C GLY A 203 8.22 -5.58 13.36
N GLU A 204 8.44 -4.55 14.17
CA GLU A 204 7.84 -4.42 15.50
C GLU A 204 6.32 -4.24 15.41
N ALA A 205 5.83 -3.43 14.47
CA ALA A 205 4.40 -3.25 14.22
C ALA A 205 3.72 -4.55 13.80
N LEU A 206 4.34 -5.33 12.91
CA LEU A 206 3.84 -6.66 12.54
C LEU A 206 3.88 -7.63 13.74
N ARG A 207 4.97 -7.65 14.52
CA ARG A 207 5.08 -8.52 15.70
C ARG A 207 3.96 -8.22 16.70
N GLU A 208 3.72 -6.94 16.99
CA GLU A 208 2.65 -6.49 17.88
C GLU A 208 1.27 -6.88 17.33
N ALA A 209 1.02 -6.72 16.03
CA ALA A 209 -0.26 -7.13 15.45
C ALA A 209 -0.54 -8.65 15.58
N PHE A 210 0.49 -9.49 15.45
CA PHE A 210 0.34 -10.96 15.48
C PHE A 210 0.39 -11.57 16.89
N TRP A 211 1.04 -10.90 17.84
CA TRP A 211 1.40 -11.48 19.15
C TRP A 211 1.24 -10.53 20.35
N GLY A 212 0.84 -9.28 20.12
CA GLY A 212 0.57 -8.29 21.17
C GLY A 212 -0.85 -8.32 21.69
#